data_AF-A0A4Q9V7W9-F1
#
_entry.id   AF-A0A4Q9V7W9-F1
#
_cell.length_a   1.000
_cell.length_b   1.000
_cell.length_c   1.000
_cell.angle_alpha   90.00
_cell.angle_beta   90.00
_cell.angle_gamma   90.00
#
_symmetry.space_group_name_H-M   'P 1'
#
loop_
_entity.id
_entity.type
_entity.pdbx_description
1 polymer ?
#
loop_
_entity_poly.entity_id
_entity_poly.type
_entity_poly.pdbx_seq_one_letter_code
_entity_poly.pdbx_strand_id
1 'polypeptide(L)'
;MKTVFAILLSVHLLIHFIGFLRAFNMVEMPESTLPISRTQGIFWLLTGILFILPVILYMQNDPLWAIITIPLVFMSQVLLIMNWKDAKFGTIINLIIIAVAIVYVAGWQLQNS
;
A
#
# COMPACT_ATOMS: atom_id res chain seq x y z
N MET A 1 1.54 -13.45 14.55
CA MET A 1 0.69 -12.59 13.68
C MET A 1 1.40 -11.33 13.23
N LYS A 2 2.11 -10.61 14.13
CA LYS A 2 2.86 -9.39 13.79
C LYS A 2 3.75 -9.51 12.55
N THR A 3 4.61 -10.52 12.49
CA THR A 3 5.50 -10.73 11.33
C THR A 3 4.75 -10.95 10.03
N VAL A 4 3.62 -11.67 10.05
CA VAL A 4 2.81 -11.96 8.85
C VAL A 4 2.19 -10.67 8.28
N PHE A 5 1.66 -9.81 9.14
CA PHE A 5 1.10 -8.54 8.70
C PHE A 5 2.18 -7.56 8.21
N ALA A 6 3.34 -7.54 8.88
CA ALA A 6 4.48 -6.75 8.41
C ALA A 6 4.94 -7.19 7.01
N ILE A 7 5.03 -8.51 6.77
CA ILE A 7 5.33 -9.07 5.44
C ILE A 7 4.28 -8.62 4.43
N LEU A 8 2.99 -8.69 4.78
CA LEU A 8 1.90 -8.26 3.89
C LEU A 8 2.00 -6.77 3.53
N LEU A 9 2.29 -5.89 4.48
CA LEU A 9 2.56 -4.46 4.23
C LEU A 9 3.78 -4.27 3.31
N SER A 10 4.87 -5.01 3.56
CA SER A 10 6.08 -4.93 2.76
C SER A 10 5.86 -5.41 1.32
N VAL A 11 5.15 -6.53 1.13
CA VAL A 11 4.78 -7.02 -0.21
C VAL A 11 3.92 -5.99 -0.95
N HIS A 12 2.97 -5.37 -0.25
CA HIS A 12 2.13 -4.32 -0.83
C HIS A 12 2.95 -3.11 -1.31
N LEU A 13 3.90 -2.67 -0.50
CA LEU A 13 4.85 -1.63 -0.88
C LEU A 13 5.65 -2.00 -2.13
N LEU A 14 6.11 -3.24 -2.24
CA LEU A 14 6.87 -3.71 -3.41
C LEU A 14 6.02 -3.68 -4.68
N ILE A 15 4.72 -3.97 -4.60
CA ILE A 15 3.79 -3.81 -5.73
C ILE A 15 3.80 -2.36 -6.23
N HIS A 16 3.86 -1.38 -5.33
CA HIS A 16 3.93 0.02 -5.73
C HIS A 16 5.23 0.37 -6.46
N PHE A 17 6.36 -0.19 -6.04
CA PHE A 17 7.63 -0.02 -6.74
C PHE A 17 7.62 -0.67 -8.13
N ILE A 18 6.96 -1.81 -8.31
CA ILE A 18 6.77 -2.40 -9.64
C ILE A 18 5.97 -1.44 -10.54
N GLY A 19 4.92 -0.81 -10.02
CA GLY A 19 4.15 0.22 -10.76
C GLY A 19 5.03 1.39 -11.23
N PHE A 20 5.95 1.86 -10.38
CA PHE A 20 6.96 2.86 -10.75
C PHE A 20 7.90 2.37 -11.85
N LEU A 21 8.52 1.19 -11.68
CA LEU A 21 9.47 0.63 -12.65
C LEU A 21 8.82 0.48 -14.04
N ARG A 22 7.55 0.08 -14.08
CA ARG A 22 6.77 0.00 -15.32
C ARG A 22 6.56 1.36 -15.99
N ALA A 23 6.18 2.39 -15.23
CA ALA A 23 5.95 3.73 -15.76
C ALA A 23 7.23 4.39 -16.35
N PHE A 24 8.41 3.91 -15.96
CA PHE A 24 9.70 4.37 -16.45
C PHE A 24 10.37 3.40 -17.43
N ASN A 25 9.66 2.35 -17.89
CA ASN A 25 10.17 1.32 -18.79
C ASN A 25 11.47 0.65 -18.29
N MET A 26 11.61 0.51 -16.97
CA MET A 26 12.78 -0.12 -16.33
C MET A 26 12.66 -1.65 -16.25
N VAL A 27 11.48 -2.20 -16.52
CA VAL A 27 11.20 -3.64 -16.56
C VAL A 27 10.37 -3.94 -17.79
N GLU A 28 10.83 -4.92 -18.59
CA GLU A 28 10.04 -5.48 -19.68
C GLU A 28 8.84 -6.25 -19.10
N MET A 29 7.64 -5.82 -19.45
CA MET A 29 6.41 -6.51 -19.10
C MET A 29 5.70 -6.92 -20.41
N PRO A 30 4.93 -8.03 -20.40
CA PRO A 30 4.03 -8.33 -21.50
C PRO A 30 3.20 -7.10 -21.84
N GLU A 31 2.96 -6.83 -23.13
CA GLU A 31 2.29 -5.62 -23.61
C GLU A 31 1.06 -5.29 -22.75
N SER A 32 1.22 -4.25 -21.92
CA SER A 32 0.12 -3.65 -21.21
C SER A 32 -0.79 -3.00 -22.24
N THR A 33 -2.10 -3.25 -22.14
CA THR A 33 -3.07 -2.56 -23.00
C THR A 33 -3.22 -1.07 -22.67
N LEU A 34 -2.70 -0.61 -21.53
CA LEU A 34 -2.74 0.80 -21.12
C LEU A 34 -1.36 1.28 -20.65
N PRO A 35 -0.77 2.32 -21.28
CA PRO A 35 0.48 2.88 -20.81
C PRO A 35 0.28 3.62 -19.47
N ILE A 36 1.14 3.34 -18.49
CA ILE A 36 1.20 4.08 -17.24
C ILE A 36 2.00 5.36 -17.50
N SER A 37 1.43 6.53 -17.22
CA SER A 37 2.16 7.80 -17.43
C SER A 37 3.28 7.96 -16.41
N ARG A 38 4.34 8.71 -16.76
CA ARG A 38 5.44 9.00 -15.82
C ARG A 38 4.96 9.68 -14.53
N THR A 39 3.97 10.57 -14.63
CA THR A 39 3.35 11.22 -13.47
C THR A 39 2.67 10.21 -12.55
N GLN A 40 1.92 9.25 -13.12
CA GLN A 40 1.37 8.14 -12.32
C GLN A 40 2.50 7.31 -11.69
N GLY A 41 3.58 7.04 -12.42
CA GLY A 41 4.79 6.39 -11.90
C GLY A 41 5.37 7.07 -10.67
N ILE A 42 5.42 8.41 -10.65
CA ILE A 42 5.86 9.17 -9.47
C ILE A 42 4.91 8.93 -8.29
N PHE A 43 3.59 8.93 -8.50
CA PHE A 43 2.63 8.60 -7.44
C PHE A 43 2.77 7.16 -6.93
N TRP A 44 3.05 6.21 -7.81
CA TRP A 44 3.40 4.83 -7.44
C TRP A 44 4.64 4.80 -6.53
N LEU A 45 5.72 5.49 -6.91
CA LEU A 45 6.93 5.60 -6.10
C LEU A 45 6.66 6.24 -4.73
N LEU A 46 5.98 7.38 -4.72
CA LEU A 46 5.64 8.11 -3.50
C LEU A 46 4.80 7.23 -2.55
N THR A 47 3.79 6.53 -3.09
CA THR A 47 2.96 5.62 -2.29
C THR A 47 3.81 4.52 -1.67
N GLY A 48 4.68 3.88 -2.46
CA GLY A 48 5.61 2.87 -1.95
C GLY A 48 6.54 3.41 -0.85
N ILE A 49 7.16 4.58 -1.03
CA ILE A 49 8.04 5.20 -0.03
C ILE A 49 7.25 5.51 1.26
N LEU A 50 6.05 6.07 1.14
CA LEU A 50 5.23 6.43 2.30
C LEU A 50 4.81 5.20 3.10
N PHE A 51 4.59 4.04 2.47
CA PHE A 51 4.28 2.79 3.16
C PHE A 51 5.44 2.22 4.01
N ILE A 52 6.69 2.69 3.83
CA ILE A 52 7.82 2.31 4.68
C ILE A 52 7.56 2.72 6.13
N LEU A 53 7.01 3.92 6.35
CA LEU A 53 6.79 4.47 7.68
C LEU A 53 5.81 3.61 8.51
N PRO A 54 4.60 3.26 8.01
CA PRO A 54 3.73 2.29 8.67
C PRO A 54 4.37 0.95 9.02
N VAL A 55 5.22 0.40 8.14
CA VAL A 55 5.93 -0.86 8.42
C VAL A 55 6.82 -0.71 9.65
N ILE A 56 7.60 0.37 9.71
CA ILE A 56 8.50 0.65 10.85
C ILE A 56 7.70 0.84 12.13
N LEU A 57 6.68 1.71 12.11
CA LEU A 57 5.84 2.00 13.28
C LEU A 57 5.12 0.75 13.79
N TYR A 58 4.57 -0.06 12.88
CA TYR A 58 3.94 -1.32 13.23
C TYR A 58 4.94 -2.29 13.89
N MET A 59 6.17 -2.36 13.38
CA MET A 59 7.24 -3.16 13.98
C MET A 59 7.66 -2.66 15.36
N GLN A 60 7.52 -1.37 15.64
CA GLN A 60 7.77 -0.77 16.96
C GLN A 60 6.57 -0.87 17.92
N ASN A 61 5.41 -1.37 17.46
CA ASN A 61 4.13 -1.33 18.17
C ASN A 61 3.61 0.10 18.44
N ASP A 62 4.04 1.08 17.65
CA ASP A 62 3.61 2.47 17.81
C ASP A 62 2.19 2.64 17.22
N PRO A 63 1.18 3.11 18.00
CA PRO A 63 -0.20 3.21 17.55
C PRO A 63 -0.43 4.11 16.33
N LEU A 64 0.50 5.01 16.03
CA LEU A 64 0.45 5.88 14.86
C LEU A 64 0.46 5.10 13.53
N TRP A 65 0.95 3.85 13.53
CA TRP A 65 0.97 3.01 12.33
C TRP A 65 -0.40 2.96 11.66
N ALA A 66 -1.48 2.77 12.43
CA ALA A 66 -2.82 2.57 11.89
C ALA A 66 -3.38 3.88 11.31
N ILE A 67 -3.18 4.99 12.03
CA ILE A 67 -3.64 6.32 11.62
C ILE A 67 -2.99 6.75 10.31
N ILE A 68 -1.68 6.51 10.15
CA ILE A 68 -0.94 6.85 8.93
C ILE A 68 -1.30 5.89 7.78
N THR A 69 -1.55 4.61 8.07
CA THR A 69 -1.84 3.62 7.03
C THR A 69 -3.15 3.89 6.30
N ILE A 70 -4.19 4.34 7.01
CA ILE A 70 -5.53 4.58 6.44
C ILE A 70 -5.50 5.49 5.20
N PRO A 71 -4.98 6.74 5.25
CA PRO A 71 -4.91 7.61 4.08
C PRO A 71 -4.03 7.03 2.95
N LEU A 72 -2.96 6.30 3.30
CA LEU A 72 -2.10 5.66 2.30
C LEU A 72 -2.80 4.52 1.56
N VAL A 73 -3.69 3.78 2.23
CA VAL A 73 -4.54 2.77 1.58
C VAL A 73 -5.48 3.41 0.56
N PHE A 74 -6.04 4.59 0.85
CA PHE A 74 -6.88 5.31 -0.12
C PHE A 74 -6.08 5.78 -1.34
N MET A 75 -4.89 6.37 -1.11
CA MET A 75 -3.98 6.77 -2.20
C MET A 75 -3.59 5.56 -3.07
N SER A 76 -3.24 4.45 -2.43
CA SER A 76 -2.99 3.16 -3.07
C SER A 76 -4.19 2.72 -3.90
N GLN A 77 -5.39 2.73 -3.34
CA GLN A 77 -6.60 2.25 -4.01
C GLN A 77 -6.92 3.04 -5.29
N VAL A 78 -6.70 4.36 -5.29
CA VAL A 78 -6.84 5.19 -6.50
C VAL A 78 -5.90 4.70 -7.61
N LEU A 79 -4.63 4.47 -7.30
CA LEU A 79 -3.65 3.97 -8.27
C LEU A 79 -4.02 2.58 -8.82
N LEU A 80 -4.51 1.69 -7.96
CA LEU A 80 -4.94 0.35 -8.36
C LEU A 80 -6.16 0.39 -9.29
N ILE A 81 -7.14 1.26 -9.02
CA ILE A 81 -8.33 1.42 -9.88
C ILE A 81 -7.94 1.98 -11.25
N MET A 82 -7.04 2.97 -11.29
CA MET A 82 -6.53 3.52 -12.55
C MET A 82 -5.77 2.48 -13.39
N ASN A 83 -5.25 1.43 -12.76
CA ASN A 83 -4.43 0.38 -13.38
C ASN A 83 -5.07 -1.02 -13.19
N TRP A 84 -6.40 -1.10 -13.16
CA TRP A 84 -7.16 -2.26 -12.68
C TRP A 84 -6.77 -3.59 -13.32
N LYS A 85 -6.59 -3.62 -14.64
CA LYS A 85 -6.29 -4.84 -15.39
C LYS A 85 -5.09 -5.61 -14.82
N ASP A 86 -4.04 -4.87 -14.45
CA ASP A 86 -2.79 -5.44 -13.98
C ASP A 86 -2.66 -5.43 -12.46
N ALA A 87 -3.37 -4.53 -11.77
CA ALA A 87 -3.15 -4.24 -10.35
C ALA A 87 -4.30 -4.63 -9.41
N LYS A 88 -5.42 -5.19 -9.92
CA LYS A 88 -6.62 -5.54 -9.12
C LYS A 88 -6.36 -6.36 -7.86
N PHE A 89 -5.35 -7.24 -7.87
CA PHE A 89 -5.02 -8.06 -6.69
C PHE A 89 -4.49 -7.23 -5.52
N GLY A 90 -3.91 -6.06 -5.77
CA GLY A 90 -3.53 -5.12 -4.72
C GLY A 90 -4.73 -4.63 -3.90
N THR A 91 -5.96 -4.67 -4.44
CA THR A 91 -7.15 -4.27 -3.70
C THR A 91 -7.47 -5.26 -2.58
N ILE A 92 -7.23 -6.56 -2.77
CA ILE A 92 -7.38 -7.56 -1.70
C ILE A 92 -6.44 -7.22 -0.54
N ILE A 93 -5.20 -6.84 -0.86
CA ILE A 93 -4.21 -6.45 0.13
C ILE A 93 -4.62 -5.15 0.86
N ASN A 94 -5.08 -4.12 0.12
CA ASN A 94 -5.65 -2.90 0.71
C ASN A 94 -6.82 -3.20 1.67
N LEU A 95 -7.71 -4.11 1.30
CA LEU A 95 -8.87 -4.50 2.13
C LEU A 95 -8.43 -5.19 3.43
N ILE A 96 -7.40 -6.04 3.38
CA ILE A 96 -6.84 -6.65 4.58
C ILE A 96 -6.18 -5.59 5.46
N ILE A 97 -5.36 -4.71 4.87
CA ILE A 97 -4.66 -3.65 5.60
C ILE A 97 -5.66 -2.73 6.32
N ILE A 98 -6.70 -2.27 5.63
CA ILE A 98 -7.68 -1.34 6.21
C ILE A 98 -8.51 -2.03 7.30
N ALA A 99 -8.89 -3.29 7.13
CA ALA A 99 -9.62 -4.03 8.17
C ALA A 99 -8.79 -4.16 9.45
N VAL A 100 -7.51 -4.52 9.34
CA VAL A 100 -6.60 -4.61 10.50
C VAL A 100 -6.40 -3.24 11.15
N ALA A 101 -6.23 -2.18 10.36
CA ALA A 101 -6.08 -0.82 10.88
C ALA A 101 -7.34 -0.33 11.62
N ILE A 102 -8.53 -0.56 11.09
CA ILE A 102 -9.80 -0.19 11.73
C ILE A 102 -10.00 -0.95 13.04
N VAL A 103 -9.79 -2.27 13.05
CA VAL A 103 -9.89 -3.09 14.27
C VAL A 103 -8.91 -2.61 15.33
N TYR A 104 -7.68 -2.27 14.93
CA TYR A 104 -6.67 -1.73 15.85
C TYR A 104 -7.10 -0.40 16.47
N VAL A 105 -7.55 0.57 15.65
CA VAL A 105 -8.00 1.88 16.14
C VAL A 105 -9.21 1.74 17.06
N ALA A 106 -10.18 0.90 16.71
CA ALA A 106 -11.36 0.65 17.55
C ALA A 106 -10.96 0.06 18.92
N GLY A 107 -10.06 -0.93 18.93
CA GLY A 107 -9.55 -1.51 20.17
C GLY A 107 -8.76 -0.51 21.02
N TRP A 108 -7.94 0.33 20.38
CA TRP A 108 -7.17 1.37 21.06
C TRP A 108 -8.09 2.43 21.69
N GLN A 109 -9.15 2.85 21.00
CA GLN A 109 -10.13 3.80 21.57
C GLN A 109 -10.84 3.24 22.81
N LEU A 110 -11.28 1.98 22.78
CA LEU A 110 -11.95 1.34 23.91
C LEU A 110 -11.04 1.17 25.15
N GLN A 111 -9.73 1.05 24.96
CA GLN A 111 -8.77 0.93 26.07
C GLN A 111 -8.40 2.29 26.70
N ASN A 112 -8.59 3.39 25.96
CA ASN A 112 -8.22 4.74 26.40
C ASN A 112 -9.43 5.64 26.70
N SER A 113 -10.64 5.08 26.70
CA SER A 113 -11.90 5.72 27.14
C SER A 113 -12.21 5.39 28.60
#